data_AF-A0A537YM15-F1
#
_entry.id   AF-A0A537YM15-F1
#
_cell.length_a   1.000
_cell.length_b   1.000
_cell.length_c   1.000
_cell.angle_alpha   90.00
_cell.angle_beta   90.00
_cell.angle_gamma   90.00
#
_symmetry.space_group_name_H-M   'P 1'
#
loop_
_entity.id
_entity.type
_entity.pdbx_description
1 polymer ?
#
loop_
_entity_poly.entity_id
_entity_poly.type
_entity_poly.pdbx_seq_one_letter_code
_entity_poly.pdbx_strand_id
1 'polypeptide(L)'
;MKHRRYWVGGLVLLVLAGAVWAAVGTAGAGTARHAKTDKVTLQLKWVTQAQFAGYYAAKAKGYYTQNGLDVSIKVGGPDITP
;
A
#
# COMPACT_ATOMS: atom_id res chain seq x y z
N MET A 1 61.32 -15.78 -9.85
CA MET A 1 60.37 -14.65 -10.03
C MET A 1 59.02 -15.12 -10.60
N LYS A 2 58.28 -16.04 -9.94
CA LYS A 2 56.99 -16.58 -10.47
C LYS A 2 55.76 -16.30 -9.57
N HIS A 3 55.95 -15.71 -8.39
CA HIS A 3 54.90 -15.56 -7.37
C HIS A 3 53.94 -14.38 -7.57
N ARG A 4 54.28 -13.42 -8.44
CA ARG A 4 53.50 -12.19 -8.69
C ARG A 4 52.27 -12.38 -9.58
N ARG A 5 52.16 -13.51 -10.30
CA ARG A 5 51.06 -13.74 -11.26
C ARG A 5 49.77 -14.24 -10.60
N TYR A 6 49.87 -14.90 -9.45
CA TYR A 6 48.72 -15.43 -8.71
C TYR A 6 47.95 -14.36 -7.91
N TRP A 7 48.62 -13.27 -7.54
CA TRP A 7 48.00 -12.17 -6.78
C TRP A 7 47.05 -11.32 -7.65
N VAL A 8 47.35 -11.18 -8.94
CA VAL A 8 46.48 -10.47 -9.91
C VAL A 8 45.27 -11.32 -10.31
N GLY A 9 45.42 -12.65 -10.43
CA GLY A 9 44.32 -13.56 -10.78
C GLY A 9 43.25 -13.67 -9.69
N GLY A 10 43.64 -13.64 -8.41
CA GLY A 10 42.69 -13.66 -7.28
C GLY A 10 41.86 -12.38 -7.17
N LEU A 11 42.41 -11.24 -7.56
CA LEU A 11 41.75 -9.93 -7.48
C LEU A 11 40.69 -9.75 -8.58
N VAL A 12 40.91 -10.32 -9.78
CA VAL A 12 39.93 -10.33 -10.88
C VAL A 12 38.73 -11.25 -10.56
N LEU A 13 38.96 -12.38 -9.89
CA LEU A 13 37.88 -13.28 -9.46
C LEU A 13 36.98 -12.67 -8.37
N LEU A 14 37.53 -11.84 -7.49
CA LEU A 14 36.79 -11.11 -6.46
C LEU A 14 35.92 -9.98 -7.06
N VAL A 15 36.41 -9.31 -8.11
CA VAL A 15 35.66 -8.25 -8.82
C VAL A 15 34.50 -8.82 -9.64
N LEU A 16 34.67 -10.00 -10.25
CA LEU A 16 33.59 -10.67 -11.00
C LEU A 16 32.50 -11.24 -10.08
N ALA A 17 32.84 -11.72 -8.87
CA ALA A 17 31.86 -12.16 -7.88
C ALA A 17 31.04 -10.99 -7.29
N GLY A 18 31.63 -9.80 -7.16
CA GLY A 18 30.92 -8.58 -6.71
C GLY A 18 29.94 -8.02 -7.73
N ALA A 19 30.23 -8.15 -9.02
CA ALA A 19 29.36 -7.66 -10.10
C ALA A 19 28.05 -8.48 -10.24
N VAL A 20 28.06 -9.76 -9.85
CA VAL A 20 26.87 -10.62 -9.91
C VAL A 20 25.87 -10.31 -8.80
N TRP A 21 26.31 -9.82 -7.63
CA TRP A 21 25.41 -9.38 -6.55
C TRP A 21 24.72 -8.05 -6.85
N ALA A 22 25.36 -7.14 -7.59
CA ALA A 22 24.77 -5.85 -7.96
C ALA A 22 23.67 -5.97 -9.02
N ALA A 23 23.69 -7.02 -9.86
CA ALA A 23 22.70 -7.24 -10.92
C ALA A 23 21.44 -7.97 -10.44
N VAL A 24 21.47 -8.63 -9.27
CA VAL A 24 20.36 -9.43 -8.72
C VAL A 24 19.51 -8.65 -7.70
N GLY A 25 19.83 -7.38 -7.43
CA GLY A 25 19.10 -6.55 -6.46
C GLY A 25 17.95 -5.72 -7.03
N THR A 26 17.82 -5.56 -8.35
CA THR A 26 16.90 -4.58 -8.96
C THR A 26 15.54 -5.15 -9.40
N ALA A 27 15.31 -6.46 -9.27
CA ALA A 27 14.06 -7.10 -9.70
C ALA A 27 12.91 -7.01 -8.67
N GLY A 28 13.16 -6.42 -7.48
CA GLY A 28 12.23 -6.47 -6.34
C GLY A 28 11.47 -5.18 -6.03
N ALA A 29 11.63 -4.10 -6.80
CA ALA A 29 10.88 -2.86 -6.59
C ALA A 29 9.46 -2.97 -7.20
N GLY A 30 8.68 -3.92 -6.70
CA GLY A 30 7.24 -3.92 -6.88
C GLY A 30 6.71 -2.63 -6.27
N THR A 31 6.38 -1.65 -7.11
CA THR A 31 5.61 -0.48 -6.70
C THR A 31 4.34 -1.03 -6.05
N ALA A 32 4.25 -0.92 -4.72
CA ALA A 32 3.00 -1.18 -4.03
C ALA A 32 1.98 -0.25 -4.67
N ARG A 33 1.13 -0.79 -5.56
CA ARG A 33 -0.03 -0.08 -6.06
C ARG A 33 -0.87 0.16 -4.83
N HIS A 34 -0.76 1.37 -4.27
CA HIS A 34 -1.77 1.87 -3.36
C HIS A 34 -3.10 1.73 -4.11
N ALA A 35 -3.92 0.77 -3.70
CA ALA A 35 -5.27 0.65 -4.20
C ALA A 35 -5.91 2.02 -3.97
N LYS A 36 -6.15 2.75 -5.06
CA LYS A 36 -6.64 4.13 -5.01
C LYS A 36 -8.03 4.05 -4.40
N THR A 37 -8.08 4.35 -3.11
CA THR A 37 -9.31 4.27 -2.34
C THR A 37 -10.00 5.62 -2.48
N ASP A 38 -11.18 5.62 -3.09
CA ASP A 38 -11.90 6.86 -3.31
C ASP A 38 -12.58 7.28 -2.00
N LYS A 39 -12.28 8.52 -1.59
CA LYS A 39 -12.80 9.09 -0.34
C LYS A 39 -14.20 9.60 -0.55
N VAL A 40 -15.14 9.10 0.23
CA VAL A 40 -16.56 9.47 0.15
C VAL A 40 -17.06 9.84 1.54
N THR A 41 -17.85 10.91 1.61
CA THR A 41 -18.57 11.26 2.84
C THR A 41 -20.03 10.91 2.68
N LEU A 42 -20.53 10.00 3.52
CA LEU A 42 -21.93 9.65 3.61
C LEU A 42 -22.60 10.55 4.66
N GLN A 43 -23.35 11.55 4.19
CA GLN A 43 -24.12 12.46 5.04
C GLN A 43 -25.49 11.83 5.33
N LEU A 44 -25.79 11.56 6.60
CA LEU A 44 -27.13 11.09 6.97
C LEU A 44 -28.14 12.23 6.82
N LYS A 45 -29.36 11.90 6.36
CA LYS A 45 -30.48 12.85 6.25
C LYS A 45 -30.95 13.35 7.62
N TRP A 46 -30.80 12.52 8.65
CA TRP A 46 -31.29 12.79 9.99
C TRP A 46 -30.29 12.28 11.05
N VAL A 47 -30.61 12.48 12.32
CA VAL A 47 -29.82 11.93 13.43
C VAL A 47 -29.73 10.40 13.34
N THR A 48 -28.66 9.81 13.88
CA THR A 48 -28.44 8.37 13.83
C THR A 48 -29.59 7.60 14.47
N GLN A 49 -30.19 6.67 13.72
CA GLN A 49 -31.32 5.84 14.12
C GLN A 49 -31.12 4.42 13.59
N ALA A 50 -31.93 3.47 14.06
CA ALA A 50 -31.83 2.06 13.65
C ALA A 50 -31.90 1.87 12.12
N GLN A 51 -32.65 2.72 11.41
CA GLN A 51 -32.73 2.73 9.95
C GLN A 51 -31.37 2.91 9.25
N PHE A 52 -30.39 3.56 9.90
CA PHE A 52 -29.06 3.80 9.37
C PHE A 52 -28.02 2.76 9.82
N ALA A 53 -28.43 1.77 10.63
CA ALA A 53 -27.52 0.76 11.17
C ALA A 53 -26.76 0.00 10.07
N GLY A 54 -27.37 -0.18 8.90
CA GLY A 54 -26.74 -0.81 7.74
C GLY A 54 -25.45 -0.11 7.28
N TYR A 55 -25.41 1.23 7.26
CA TYR A 55 -24.22 1.98 6.86
C TYR A 55 -23.06 1.79 7.83
N TYR A 56 -23.36 1.79 9.13
CA TYR A 56 -22.36 1.54 10.17
C TYR A 56 -21.91 0.07 10.16
N ALA A 57 -22.82 -0.88 9.97
CA ALA A 57 -22.49 -2.29 9.86
C ALA A 57 -21.61 -2.57 8.63
N ALA A 58 -21.89 -1.95 7.49
CA ALA A 58 -21.06 -2.08 6.29
C ALA A 58 -19.64 -1.52 6.50
N LYS A 59 -19.53 -0.39 7.21
CA LYS A 59 -18.23 0.18 7.62
C LYS A 59 -17.48 -0.75 8.59
N ALA A 60 -18.15 -1.26 9.62
CA ALA A 60 -17.56 -2.16 10.60
C ALA A 60 -17.10 -3.50 9.98
N LYS A 61 -17.85 -4.02 8.99
CA LYS A 61 -17.51 -5.21 8.23
C LYS A 61 -16.47 -4.97 7.13
N GLY A 62 -16.03 -3.72 6.94
CA GLY A 62 -15.02 -3.36 5.94
C GLY A 62 -15.49 -3.45 4.49
N TYR A 63 -16.80 -3.48 4.23
CA TYR A 63 -17.33 -3.60 2.86
C TYR A 63 -16.95 -2.41 1.99
N TYR A 64 -16.86 -1.20 2.56
CA TYR A 64 -16.40 -0.03 1.82
C TYR A 64 -14.95 -0.18 1.38
N THR A 65 -14.06 -0.58 2.28
CA THR A 65 -12.63 -0.77 1.97
C THR A 65 -12.42 -1.88 0.95
N GLN A 66 -13.19 -2.96 1.02
CA GLN A 66 -13.16 -4.05 0.03
C GLN A 66 -13.56 -3.58 -1.37
N ASN A 67 -14.42 -2.57 -1.47
CA ASN A 67 -14.81 -1.94 -2.74
C ASN A 67 -13.93 -0.73 -3.10
N GLY A 68 -12.81 -0.52 -2.41
CA GLY A 68 -11.92 0.62 -2.67
C GLY A 68 -12.53 1.97 -2.27
N LEU A 69 -13.42 2.00 -1.27
CA LEU A 69 -14.03 3.22 -0.75
C LEU A 69 -13.58 3.50 0.69
N ASP A 70 -13.18 4.74 0.95
CA ASP A 70 -12.91 5.28 2.30
C ASP A 70 -14.10 6.14 2.70
N VAL A 71 -15.01 5.53 3.46
CA VAL A 71 -16.30 6.15 3.80
C VAL A 71 -16.28 6.77 5.19
N SER A 72 -16.47 8.09 5.24
CA SER A 72 -16.74 8.83 6.47
C SER A 72 -18.24 9.06 6.62
N ILE A 73 -18.82 8.67 7.76
CA ILE A 73 -20.26 8.84 8.02
C ILE A 73 -20.44 10.07 8.89
N LYS A 74 -21.18 11.06 8.39
CA LYS A 74 -21.55 12.28 9.13
C LYS A 74 -23.01 12.18 9.59
N VAL A 75 -23.23 12.51 10.86
CA VAL A 75 -24.57 12.55 11.44
C VAL A 75 -25.35 13.70 10.80
N GLY A 76 -26.64 13.46 10.51
CA GLY A 76 -27.57 14.48 10.03
C GLY A 76 -28.23 15.23 11.18
N GLY A 77 -29.24 16.02 10.86
CA GLY A 77 -30.00 16.73 11.88
C GLY A 77 -31.02 17.69 11.29
N PRO A 78 -31.83 18.35 12.14
CA PRO A 78 -32.83 19.35 11.73
C PRO A 78 -32.24 20.45 10.85
N ASP A 79 -31.02 20.87 11.16
CA ASP A 79 -30.33 21.97 10.50
C ASP A 79 -29.41 21.52 9.36
N ILE A 80 -29.46 20.24 8.97
CA ILE A 80 -28.61 19.67 7.92
C ILE A 80 -29.47 19.29 6.71
N THR A 81 -29.34 20.07 5.65
CA THR A 81 -29.90 19.77 4.33
C THR A 81 -28.90 18.90 3.55
N PRO A 82 -29.22 17.63 3.26
CA PRO A 82 -28.32 16.68 2.61
C PRO A 82 -28.28 16.82 1.09
#